data_AF-A0A939JJI8-F1
#
_entry.id   AF-A0A939JJI8-F1
#
_cell.length_a   1.000
_cell.length_b   1.000
_cell.length_c   1.000
_cell.angle_alpha   90.00
_cell.angle_beta   90.00
_cell.angle_gamma   90.00
#
_symmetry.space_group_name_H-M   'P 1'
#
loop_
_entity.id
_entity.type
_entity.pdbx_description
1 polymer ?
#
loop_
_entity_poly.entity_id
_entity_poly.type
_entity_poly.pdbx_seq_one_letter_code
_entity_poly.pdbx_strand_id
1 'polypeptide(L)' 'AAVYKPLLDVRAEYLNSGFDEVAAKYGSFGTYLKDGVGVDSRELARIKGELLVG' A
#
# COMPACT_ATOMS: atom_id res chain seq x y z
N ALA A 1 -31.66 -6.45 -5.94
CA ALA A 1 -30.20 -6.54 -6.19
C ALA A 1 -29.39 -5.86 -5.08
N ALA A 2 -29.43 -6.39 -3.84
CA ALA A 2 -28.70 -5.83 -2.69
C ALA A 2 -27.50 -6.69 -2.23
N VAL A 3 -27.34 -7.90 -2.81
CA VAL A 3 -26.34 -8.90 -2.41
C VAL A 3 -24.90 -8.50 -2.80
N TYR A 4 -24.73 -7.68 -3.84
CA TYR A 4 -23.41 -7.28 -4.35
C TYR A 4 -22.86 -5.99 -3.73
N LYS A 5 -23.67 -5.25 -2.96
CA LYS A 5 -23.26 -3.96 -2.38
C LYS A 5 -21.99 -4.05 -1.50
N PRO A 6 -21.80 -5.08 -0.66
CA PRO A 6 -20.58 -5.20 0.14
C PRO A 6 -19.31 -5.44 -0.66
N LEU A 7 -19.42 -6.04 -1.86
CA LEU A 7 -18.28 -6.26 -2.76
C LEU A 7 -17.91 -5.00 -3.55
N LEU A 8 -18.84 -4.06 -3.68
CA LEU A 8 -18.66 -2.81 -4.42
C LEU A 8 -18.34 -1.62 -3.51
N ASP A 9 -18.36 -1.83 -2.19
CA ASP A 9 -18.13 -0.79 -1.20
C ASP A 9 -16.71 -0.90 -0.66
N VAL A 10 -16.03 0.25 -0.56
CA VAL A 10 -14.68 0.31 0.00
C VAL A 10 -14.80 0.64 1.48
N ARG A 11 -14.26 -0.25 2.31
CA ARG A 11 -14.24 -0.07 3.77
C ARG A 11 -12.81 0.11 4.24
N ALA A 12 -12.60 0.97 5.22
CA ALA A 12 -11.26 1.26 5.75
C ALA A 12 -10.55 -0.01 6.23
N GLU A 13 -11.31 -0.97 6.75
CA GLU A 13 -10.85 -2.27 7.24
C GLU A 13 -10.17 -3.10 6.14
N TYR A 14 -10.64 -3.00 4.89
CA TYR A 14 -10.02 -3.72 3.77
C TYR A 14 -8.62 -3.19 3.48
N LEU A 15 -8.44 -1.88 3.53
CA LEU A 15 -7.13 -1.25 3.36
C LEU A 15 -6.20 -1.57 4.54
N ASN A 16 -6.72 -1.49 5.77
CA ASN A 16 -5.94 -1.77 6.99
C ASN A 16 -5.44 -3.22 7.03
N SER A 17 -6.23 -4.19 6.60
CA SER A 17 -5.78 -5.59 6.53
C SER A 17 -4.55 -5.78 5.63
N GLY A 18 -4.42 -4.98 4.56
CA GLY A 18 -3.23 -4.97 3.72
C GLY A 18 -2.00 -4.41 4.44
N PHE A 19 -2.17 -3.34 5.22
CA PHE A 19 -1.08 -2.78 6.04
C PHE A 19 -0.66 -3.73 7.16
N ASP A 20 -1.60 -4.42 7.80
CA ASP A 20 -1.32 -5.42 8.83
C ASP A 20 -0.51 -6.59 8.25
N GLU A 21 -0.88 -7.07 7.06
CA GLU A 21 -0.14 -8.14 6.38
C GLU A 21 1.28 -7.69 5.98
N VAL A 22 1.44 -6.46 5.51
CA VAL A 22 2.75 -5.87 5.21
C VAL A 22 3.61 -5.81 6.48
N ALA A 23 3.05 -5.36 7.59
CA ALA A 23 3.76 -5.34 8.87
C ALA A 23 4.13 -6.75 9.33
N ALA A 24 3.23 -7.72 9.21
CA ALA A 24 3.46 -9.10 9.62
C ALA A 24 4.55 -9.80 8.78
N LYS A 25 4.59 -9.57 7.46
CA LYS A 25 5.53 -10.25 6.55
C LYS A 25 6.86 -9.53 6.35
N TYR A 26 6.85 -8.19 6.35
CA TYR A 26 8.02 -7.38 6.00
C TYR A 26 8.51 -6.49 7.15
N GLY A 27 7.76 -6.40 8.25
CA GLY A 27 8.10 -5.58 9.43
C GLY A 27 7.90 -4.08 9.25
N SER A 28 8.10 -3.56 8.04
CA SER A 28 7.83 -2.15 7.71
C SER A 28 7.39 -1.99 6.26
N PHE A 29 6.66 -0.90 6.00
CA PHE A 29 6.27 -0.56 4.64
C PHE A 29 7.48 -0.24 3.74
N GLY A 30 8.55 0.32 4.30
CA GLY A 30 9.79 0.58 3.55
C GLY A 30 10.49 -0.72 3.11
N THR A 31 10.54 -1.71 4.00
CA THR A 31 11.05 -3.06 3.67
C THR A 31 10.17 -3.71 2.61
N TYR A 32 8.84 -3.58 2.72
CA TYR A 32 7.92 -4.09 1.70
C TYR A 32 8.13 -3.44 0.33
N LEU A 33 8.33 -2.12 0.26
CA LEU A 33 8.64 -1.45 -1.00
C LEU A 33 9.92 -2.01 -1.62
N LYS A 34 10.98 -2.21 -0.83
CA LYS A 34 12.25 -2.75 -1.31
C LYS A 34 12.16 -4.23 -1.73
N ASP A 35 11.66 -5.08 -0.84
CA ASP A 35 11.78 -6.54 -0.95
C ASP A 35 10.53 -7.20 -1.57
N GLY A 36 9.37 -6.57 -1.44
CA GLY A 36 8.11 -7.04 -2.02
C GLY A 36 7.78 -6.41 -3.38
N VAL A 37 8.04 -5.12 -3.54
CA VAL A 37 7.68 -4.36 -4.76
C VAL A 37 8.88 -4.12 -5.67
N GLY A 38 10.11 -4.14 -5.14
CA GLY A 38 11.34 -3.87 -5.89
C GLY A 38 11.65 -2.37 -6.05
N VAL A 39 11.03 -1.51 -5.23
CA VAL A 39 11.27 -0.06 -5.20
C VAL A 39 12.35 0.24 -4.16
N ASP A 40 13.52 0.64 -4.64
CA ASP A 40 14.63 1.05 -3.78
C ASP A 40 14.50 2.52 -3.31
N SER A 41 15.46 2.96 -2.50
CA SER A 41 15.45 4.32 -1.93
C SER A 41 15.65 5.43 -2.98
N ARG A 42 16.35 5.15 -4.07
CA ARG A 42 16.58 6.12 -5.16
C ARG A 42 15.27 6.33 -5.92
N GLU A 43 14.60 5.24 -6.26
CA GLU A 43 13.33 5.29 -6.97
C GLU A 43 12.24 5.91 -6.10
N LEU A 44 12.18 5.58 -4.81
CA LEU A 44 11.24 6.20 -3.88
C LEU A 44 11.46 7.72 -3.77
N ALA A 45 12.72 8.19 -3.76
CA ALA A 45 13.03 9.61 -3.75
C ALA A 45 12.59 10.31 -5.04
N ARG A 46 12.78 9.67 -6.21
CA ARG A 46 12.32 10.17 -7.51
C ARG A 46 10.80 10.33 -7.53
N ILE A 47 10.06 9.28 -7.15
CA ILE A 47 8.59 9.29 -7.10
C ILE A 47 8.08 10.40 -6.16
N LYS A 48 8.69 10.56 -4.99
CA LYS A 48 8.35 11.67 -4.07
C LYS A 48 8.58 13.04 -4.70
N GLY A 49 9.68 13.22 -5.44
CA GLY A 49 9.96 14.45 -6.16
C GLY A 49 8.94 14.76 -7.25
N GLU A 50 8.35 13.75 -7.89
CA GLU A 50 7.32 13.94 -8.92
C GLU A 50 5.93 14.19 -8.34
N LEU A 51 5.57 13.50 -7.24
CA LEU A 51 4.22 13.52 -6.69
C LEU A 51 4.01 14.58 -5.60
N LEU A 52 5.05 15.03 -4.92
CA LEU A 52 4.96 16.03 -3.85
C LEU A 52 5.24 17.45 -4.32
N VAL A 53 5.59 17.64 -5.59
CA VAL A 53 5.64 18.96 -6.23
C VAL A 53 4.22 19.28 -6.72
N GLY A 54 3.36 19.59 -5.74
CA GLY A 54 2.06 20.23 -5.93
C GLY A 54 2.14 21.71 -5.59
#